data_AF-A0A2M9D5U3-F1
#
_entry.id   AF-A0A2M9D5U3-F1
#
_cell.length_a   1.000
_cell.length_b   1.000
_cell.length_c   1.000
_cell.angle_alpha   90.00
_cell.angle_beta   90.00
_cell.angle_gamma   90.00
#
_symmetry.space_group_name_H-M   'P 1'
#
loop_
_entity.id
_entity.type
_entity.pdbx_description
1 polymer ?
#
loop_
_entity_poly.entity_id
_entity_poly.type
_entity_poly.pdbx_seq_one_letter_code
_entity_poly.pdbx_strand_id
1 'polypeptide(L)'
;MTTPDKRDRTRPAEMLGLSAVFGLFTGLVVFMATRDLMLGLIFAGVAFIVSLVVIAMLTLAVRPDKNELLDLDEQDREAGH
;
A
#
# COMPACT_ATOMS: atom_id res chain seq x y z
N MET A 1 -11.16 -1.42 27.54
CA MET A 1 -11.30 -0.58 26.33
C MET A 1 -9.91 -0.44 25.74
N THR A 2 -9.58 -1.23 24.72
CA THR A 2 -8.29 -1.17 24.03
C THR A 2 -8.20 0.16 23.29
N THR A 3 -7.24 0.99 23.67
CA THR A 3 -6.97 2.27 23.00
C THR A 3 -6.63 1.99 21.54
N PRO A 4 -7.28 2.64 20.56
CA PRO A 4 -6.95 2.42 19.16
C PRO A 4 -5.50 2.84 18.89
N ASP A 5 -4.68 1.86 18.50
CA ASP A 5 -3.27 2.05 18.19
C ASP A 5 -3.13 2.98 16.98
N LYS A 6 -2.67 4.20 17.24
CA LYS A 6 -2.56 5.27 16.23
C LYS A 6 -1.63 4.90 15.06
N ARG A 7 -0.79 3.87 15.23
CA ARG A 7 0.20 3.40 14.25
C ARG A 7 -0.43 2.57 13.14
N ASP A 8 -1.58 1.95 13.37
CA ASP A 8 -2.26 1.20 12.32
C ASP A 8 -2.96 2.13 11.29
N ARG A 9 -3.25 3.37 11.70
CA ARG A 9 -3.79 4.42 10.81
C ARG A 9 -2.74 5.11 9.93
N THR A 10 -1.45 5.00 10.24
CA THR A 10 -0.39 5.63 9.43
C THR A 10 0.15 4.73 8.33
N ARG A 11 0.04 3.40 8.47
CA ARG A 11 0.42 2.44 7.42
C ARG A 11 -0.25 2.70 6.06
N PRO A 12 -1.56 3.03 5.99
CA PRO A 12 -2.21 3.38 4.73
C PRO A 12 -1.68 4.68 4.12
N ALA A 13 -1.30 5.65 4.97
CA ALA A 13 -0.80 6.94 4.50
C ALA A 13 0.60 6.82 3.87
N GLU A 14 1.47 5.94 4.41
CA GLU A 14 2.76 5.64 3.79
C GLU A 14 2.61 4.98 2.42
N MET A 15 1.65 4.05 2.27
CA MET A 15 1.39 3.41 0.97
C MET A 15 0.90 4.41 -0.08
N LEU A 16 0.00 5.33 0.32
CA LEU A 16 -0.45 6.40 -0.57
C LEU A 16 0.68 7.36 -0.94
N GLY A 17 1.56 7.70 0.02
CA GLY A 17 2.71 8.56 -0.20
C GLY A 17 3.72 7.95 -1.19
N LEU A 18 4.06 6.67 -1.03
CA LEU A 18 5.00 5.98 -1.92
C LEU A 18 4.45 5.89 -3.34
N SER A 19 3.18 5.50 -3.50
CA SER A 19 2.50 5.47 -4.79
C SER A 19 2.48 6.84 -5.46
N ALA A 20 2.24 7.91 -4.70
CA ALA A 20 2.22 9.28 -5.23
C ALA A 20 3.58 9.68 -5.81
N VAL A 21 4.69 9.28 -5.17
CA VAL A 21 6.05 9.52 -5.69
C VAL A 21 6.26 8.78 -7.01
N PHE A 22 5.85 7.52 -7.12
CA PHE A 22 5.98 6.75 -8.36
C PHE A 22 5.12 7.32 -9.50
N GLY A 23 3.88 7.71 -9.20
CA GLY A 23 2.98 8.35 -10.16
C GLY A 23 3.53 9.69 -10.65
N LEU A 24 4.02 10.53 -9.73
CA LEU A 24 4.60 11.82 -10.06
C LEU A 24 5.88 11.68 -10.89
N PHE A 25 6.77 10.75 -10.51
CA PHE A 25 8.01 10.47 -11.25
C PHE A 25 7.70 10.02 -12.68
N THR A 26 6.79 9.06 -12.84
CA THR A 26 6.40 8.56 -14.16
C THR A 26 5.74 9.65 -15.00
N GLY A 27 4.82 10.41 -14.40
CA GLY A 27 4.17 11.55 -15.05
C GLY A 27 5.15 12.62 -15.52
N LEU A 28 6.13 12.98 -14.69
CA LEU A 28 7.18 13.93 -15.03
C LEU A 28 8.08 13.42 -16.16
N VAL A 29 8.48 12.15 -16.13
CA VAL A 29 9.27 11.53 -17.20
C VAL A 29 8.52 11.57 -18.53
N VAL A 30 7.24 11.19 -18.54
CA VAL A 30 6.41 11.23 -19.76
C VAL A 30 6.23 12.66 -20.23
N PHE A 31 5.92 13.60 -19.34
CA PHE A 31 5.79 15.01 -19.68
C PHE A 31 7.08 15.58 -20.27
N MET A 32 8.24 15.25 -19.71
CA MET A 32 9.54 15.70 -20.22
C MET A 32 9.84 15.10 -21.60
N ALA A 33 9.41 13.85 -21.84
CA ALA A 33 9.63 13.14 -23.10
C ALA A 33 8.69 13.58 -24.23
N THR A 34 7.40 13.81 -23.93
CA THR A 34 6.40 14.18 -24.95
C THR A 34 6.21 15.68 -25.09
N ARG A 35 6.56 16.47 -24.05
CA ARG A 35 6.20 17.89 -23.90
C ARG A 35 4.69 18.16 -24.01
N ASP A 36 3.87 17.12 -23.86
CA ASP A 36 2.41 17.18 -23.89
C ASP A 36 1.87 16.95 -22.47
N LEU A 37 1.22 17.98 -21.93
CA LEU A 37 0.64 17.95 -20.58
C LEU A 37 -0.47 16.91 -20.44
N MET A 38 -1.29 16.70 -21.48
CA MET A 38 -2.42 15.78 -21.41
C MET A 38 -1.94 14.33 -21.35
N LEU A 39 -0.97 13.98 -22.21
CA LEU A 39 -0.34 12.66 -22.17
C LEU A 39 0.39 12.43 -20.84
N GLY A 40 1.16 13.42 -20.35
CA GLY A 40 1.85 13.31 -19.07
C GLY A 40 0.92 13.01 -17.90
N LEU A 41 -0.23 13.69 -17.84
CA LEU A 41 -1.20 13.56 -16.73
C LEU A 41 -1.94 12.22 -16.77
N ILE A 42 -2.27 11.71 -17.97
CA ILE A 42 -2.87 10.38 -18.14
C ILE A 42 -1.91 9.31 -17.64
N PHE A 43 -0.65 9.33 -18.08
CA PHE A 43 0.35 8.34 -17.64
C PHE A 43 0.70 8.46 -16.16
N ALA A 44 0.73 9.68 -15.61
CA ALA A 44 0.88 9.89 -14.16
C ALA A 44 -0.23 9.18 -13.38
N GLY A 45 -1.50 9.36 -13.81
CA GLY A 45 -2.66 8.74 -13.18
C GLY A 45 -2.66 7.23 -13.30
N VAL A 46 -2.36 6.69 -14.50
CA VAL A 46 -2.27 5.24 -14.71
C VAL A 46 -1.17 4.62 -13.86
N ALA A 47 0.04 5.20 -13.86
CA ALA A 47 1.15 4.69 -13.06
C ALA A 47 0.86 4.74 -11.56
N PHE A 48 0.22 5.81 -11.09
CA PHE A 48 -0.24 5.92 -9.70
C PHE A 48 -1.19 4.77 -9.33
N ILE A 49 -2.23 4.53 -10.13
CA ILE A 49 -3.20 3.45 -9.89
C ILE A 49 -2.51 2.07 -9.90
N VAL A 50 -1.68 1.80 -10.91
CA VAL A 50 -0.94 0.53 -11.01
C VAL A 50 -0.07 0.31 -9.77
N SER A 51 0.63 1.34 -9.30
CA SER A 51 1.46 1.24 -8.11
C SER A 51 0.64 0.92 -6.85
N LEU A 52 -0.53 1.54 -6.68
CA LEU A 52 -1.43 1.26 -5.56
C LEU A 52 -1.91 -0.19 -5.60
N VAL A 53 -2.30 -0.69 -6.77
CA VAL A 53 -2.74 -2.07 -6.96
C VAL A 53 -1.63 -3.05 -6.59
N VAL A 54 -0.40 -2.81 -7.06
CA VAL A 54 0.75 -3.65 -6.74
C VAL A 54 1.04 -3.67 -5.25
N ILE A 55 1.10 -2.50 -4.60
CA ILE A 55 1.35 -2.39 -3.16
C ILE A 55 0.22 -3.08 -2.37
N ALA A 56 -1.04 -2.90 -2.77
CA ALA A 56 -2.18 -3.56 -2.14
C ALA A 56 -2.11 -5.09 -2.29
N MET A 57 -1.77 -5.59 -3.47
CA MET A 57 -1.58 -7.03 -3.69
C MET A 57 -0.45 -7.59 -2.83
N LEU A 58 0.68 -6.90 -2.74
CA LEU A 58 1.79 -7.29 -1.85
C LEU A 58 1.34 -7.31 -0.38
N THR A 59 0.50 -6.36 0.01
CA THR A 59 -0.04 -6.30 1.38
C THR A 59 -0.99 -7.46 1.69
N LEU A 60 -1.85 -7.81 0.73
CA LEU A 60 -2.75 -8.97 0.85
C LEU A 60 -1.98 -10.28 0.89
N ALA A 61 -0.89 -10.41 0.11
CA ALA A 61 -0.07 -11.61 0.08
C ALA A 61 0.64 -11.90 1.41
N VAL A 62 0.91 -10.88 2.23
CA VAL A 62 1.60 -11.01 3.53
C VAL A 62 0.61 -11.11 4.71
N ARG A 63 -0.69 -10.89 4.49
CA ARG A 63 -1.68 -10.99 5.58
C ARG A 63 -1.91 -12.46 5.95
N PRO A 64 -1.75 -12.86 7.23
CA PRO A 64 -2.07 -14.20 7.68
C PRO A 64 -3.56 -14.49 7.50
N ASP A 65 -3.88 -15.72 7.11
CA ASP A 65 -5.26 -16.16 6.89
C ASP A 65 -6.00 -16.32 8.23
N LYS A 66 -7.34 -16.38 8.22
CA LYS A 66 -8.15 -16.46 9.45
C LYS A 66 -7.82 -17.71 10.28
N ASN A 67 -7.48 -18.82 9.63
CA ASN A 67 -7.06 -20.02 10.34
C ASN A 67 -5.69 -19.82 11.02
N GLU A 68 -4.74 -19.19 10.36
CA GLU A 68 -3.41 -18.92 10.93
C GLU A 68 -3.50 -17.97 12.13
N LEU A 69 -4.43 -17.01 12.11
CA LEU A 69 -4.71 -16.14 13.25
C LEU A 69 -5.32 -16.88 14.45
N LEU A 70 -6.12 -17.93 14.23
CA LEU A 70 -6.67 -18.76 15.30
C LEU A 70 -5.58 -19.63 15.93
N ASP A 71 -4.72 -20.24 15.10
CA ASP A 71 -3.61 -21.08 15.57
C ASP A 71 -2.60 -20.27 16.41
N LEU A 72 -2.37 -18.99 16.04
CA LEU A 72 -1.53 -18.07 16.81
C LEU A 72 -2.15 -17.70 18.17
N ASP A 73 -3.47 -17.49 18.21
CA ASP A 73 -4.20 -17.15 19.45
C ASP A 73 -4.30 -18.36 20.41
N GLU A 74 -4.39 -19.59 19.88
CA GLU A 74 -4.28 -20.81 20.68
C GLU A 74 -2.88 -21.00 21.27
N GLN A 75 -1.81 -20.82 20.47
CA GLN A 75 -0.43 -20.90 20.95
C GLN A 75 -0.11 -19.87 22.04
N ASP A 76 -0.61 -18.63 21.91
CA ASP A 76 -0.36 -17.57 22.89
C ASP A 76 -1.05 -17.86 24.24
N ARG A 77 -2.22 -18.53 24.21
CA ARG A 77 -2.89 -19.02 25.42
C ARG A 77 -2.15 -20.18 26.08
N GLU A 78 -1.63 -21.12 25.30
CA GLU A 78 -0.88 -22.26 25.82
C GLU A 78 0.49 -21.85 26.41
N ALA A 79 1.15 -20.85 25.82
CA ALA A 79 2.43 -20.33 26.30
C ALA A 79 2.32 -19.49 27.60
N GLY A 80 1.10 -19.02 27.93
CA GLY A 80 0.82 -18.20 29.12
C GLY A 80 0.44 -18.98 30.39
N HIS A 81 0.37 -20.31 30.32
CA HIS A 81 0.08 -21.23 31.43
C HIS A 81 1.31 -22.03 31.86
#